data_AF-A0AAV5CSG9-F1
#
_entry.id   AF-A0AAV5CSG9-F1
#
_cell.length_a   1.000
_cell.length_b   1.000
_cell.length_c   1.000
_cell.angle_alpha   90.00
_cell.angle_beta   90.00
_cell.angle_gamma   90.00
#
_symmetry.space_group_name_H-M   'P 1'
#
loop_
_entity.id
_entity.type
_entity.pdbx_description
1 polymer ?
#
loop_
_entity_poly.entity_id
_entity_poly.type
_entity_poly.pdbx_seq_one_letter_code
_entity_poly.pdbx_strand_id
1 'polypeptide(L)'
;MPAGSRRRPPPPQRRRSMPPAPLSVSAPTAVPPKPLYLRRSFMAAAAALAALLIFAAAYAPWLADSVPSALLRRQAVTTKFYSFELVREYPHDPDAFTQGLLYGGNDTLFESTGLYHRSTVRKVQLQTGKVLVQHQMDGDMFGEGLTLLGNKLFQVTWLKNDGFIYDRYNFSNRHSFTHTMRDGWGLATDGKVLFGSDGTSKLYQLDPKSLKVTKMVTVKYQDNEVPYINELEYIDGEVWANVWQTDCIARVSPKDGLVVSWIFLHELRRHLWNSGNRNIDVLNGIA
;
A
#
# COMPACT_ATOMS: atom_id res chain seq x y z
N MET A 1 53.43 17.27 34.50
CA MET A 1 52.46 16.21 34.21
C MET A 1 52.90 15.50 32.93
N PRO A 2 53.06 14.16 32.91
CA PRO A 2 53.89 13.44 31.95
C PRO A 2 53.10 12.86 30.76
N ALA A 3 53.82 12.68 29.65
CA ALA A 3 53.36 12.01 28.42
C ALA A 3 53.55 10.48 28.52
N GLY A 4 52.50 9.72 28.18
CA GLY A 4 52.44 8.26 28.23
C GLY A 4 52.99 7.58 26.97
N SER A 5 53.77 6.52 27.19
CA SER A 5 54.51 5.69 26.23
C SER A 5 53.64 4.69 25.44
N ARG A 6 53.89 4.53 24.14
CA ARG A 6 53.56 3.31 23.36
C ARG A 6 54.84 2.53 23.05
N ARG A 7 54.93 1.28 23.48
CA ARG A 7 56.04 0.34 23.19
C ARG A 7 55.79 -0.40 21.87
N ARG A 8 56.85 -0.53 21.05
CA ARG A 8 56.92 -1.39 19.84
C ARG A 8 57.26 -2.84 20.22
N PRO A 9 56.82 -3.85 19.44
CA PRO A 9 57.18 -5.25 19.65
C PRO A 9 58.56 -5.63 19.05
N PRO A 10 59.23 -6.69 19.56
CA PRO A 10 60.55 -7.12 19.10
C PRO A 10 60.51 -8.04 17.86
N PRO A 11 61.63 -8.17 17.11
CA PRO A 11 61.71 -8.92 15.86
C PRO A 11 61.97 -10.44 16.05
N PRO A 12 61.72 -11.27 15.00
CA PRO A 12 61.69 -12.73 15.12
C PRO A 12 63.08 -13.40 15.11
N GLN A 13 63.22 -14.47 15.91
CA GLN A 13 64.43 -15.29 16.01
C GLN A 13 64.50 -16.37 14.92
N ARG A 14 65.65 -16.45 14.22
CA ARG A 14 66.03 -17.55 13.31
C ARG A 14 66.33 -18.83 14.10
N ARG A 15 65.68 -19.95 13.76
CA ARG A 15 66.07 -21.30 14.22
C ARG A 15 67.05 -21.94 13.24
N ARG A 16 68.13 -22.49 13.79
CA ARG A 16 69.20 -23.23 13.10
C ARG A 16 68.75 -24.67 12.78
N SER A 17 69.29 -25.18 11.67
CA SER A 17 69.15 -26.52 11.10
C SER A 17 69.74 -27.65 11.97
N MET A 18 69.05 -28.79 12.02
CA MET A 18 69.60 -30.09 12.44
C MET A 18 69.80 -31.00 11.20
N PRO A 19 70.79 -31.92 11.20
CA PRO A 19 71.04 -32.84 10.10
C PRO A 19 70.10 -34.08 10.12
N PRO A 20 69.91 -34.77 8.98
CA PRO A 20 68.95 -35.86 8.85
C PRO A 20 69.46 -37.19 9.45
N ALA A 21 68.53 -37.96 10.02
CA ALA A 21 68.74 -39.34 10.48
C ALA A 21 68.41 -40.35 9.36
N PRO A 22 69.04 -41.54 9.34
CA PRO A 22 68.95 -42.49 8.23
C PRO A 22 67.65 -43.31 8.23
N LEU A 23 67.20 -43.65 7.02
CA LEU A 23 66.05 -44.49 6.70
C LEU A 23 66.31 -45.96 7.09
N SER A 24 65.45 -46.54 7.91
CA SER A 24 65.34 -47.99 8.11
C SER A 24 64.06 -48.52 7.45
N VAL A 25 64.26 -49.48 6.54
CA VAL A 25 63.20 -50.21 5.83
C VAL A 25 62.84 -51.45 6.65
N SER A 26 61.55 -51.61 6.98
CA SER A 26 61.00 -52.86 7.52
C SER A 26 59.84 -53.35 6.65
N ALA A 27 59.84 -54.66 6.39
CA ALA A 27 59.02 -55.38 5.42
C ALA A 27 57.52 -55.47 5.82
N PRO A 28 56.60 -55.68 4.85
CA PRO A 28 55.17 -55.73 5.12
C PRO A 28 54.73 -57.03 5.84
N THR A 29 53.87 -56.85 6.83
CA THR A 29 53.14 -57.90 7.56
C THR A 29 52.00 -58.48 6.71
N ALA A 30 51.84 -59.80 6.74
CA ALA A 30 50.70 -60.50 6.14
C ALA A 30 49.44 -60.34 7.02
N VAL A 31 48.32 -59.94 6.42
CA VAL A 31 47.00 -59.80 7.05
C VAL A 31 46.09 -60.96 6.57
N PRO A 32 45.32 -61.64 7.47
CA PRO A 32 44.50 -62.79 7.12
C PRO A 32 43.26 -62.42 6.27
N PRO A 33 42.62 -63.38 5.58
CA PRO A 33 41.44 -63.10 4.75
C PRO A 33 40.23 -62.70 5.60
N LYS A 34 39.45 -61.73 5.11
CA LYS A 34 38.20 -61.25 5.74
C LYS A 34 37.09 -62.33 5.67
N PRO A 35 36.24 -62.48 6.70
CA PRO A 35 35.18 -63.48 6.71
C PRO A 35 34.03 -63.12 5.74
N LEU A 36 33.48 -64.15 5.09
CA LEU A 36 32.46 -64.12 4.03
C LEU A 36 31.07 -63.59 4.44
N TYR A 37 30.87 -63.11 5.67
CA TYR A 37 29.55 -62.69 6.18
C TYR A 37 29.09 -61.30 5.72
N LEU A 38 29.97 -60.46 5.16
CA LEU A 38 29.59 -59.10 4.71
C LEU A 38 28.75 -59.07 3.42
N ARG A 39 28.67 -60.14 2.62
CA ARG A 39 27.99 -60.06 1.29
C ARG A 39 26.46 -60.16 1.36
N ARG A 40 25.87 -60.72 2.43
CA ARG A 40 24.40 -60.90 2.53
C ARG A 40 23.65 -59.65 2.98
N SER A 41 24.30 -58.76 3.75
CA SER A 41 23.68 -57.53 4.27
C SER A 41 23.56 -56.39 3.23
N PHE A 42 24.46 -56.32 2.25
CA PHE A 42 24.38 -55.29 1.19
C PHE A 42 23.23 -55.53 0.19
N MET A 43 22.89 -56.79 -0.11
CA MET A 43 21.79 -57.09 -1.04
C MET A 43 20.42 -56.73 -0.46
N ALA A 44 20.21 -56.96 0.84
CA ALA A 44 18.97 -56.61 1.52
C ALA A 44 18.77 -55.08 1.60
N ALA A 45 19.84 -54.32 1.86
CA ALA A 45 19.80 -52.86 1.88
C ALA A 45 19.54 -52.26 0.49
N ALA A 46 20.14 -52.82 -0.57
CA ALA A 46 19.91 -52.39 -1.94
C ALA A 46 18.47 -52.68 -2.41
N ALA A 47 17.91 -53.84 -2.05
CA ALA A 47 16.53 -54.19 -2.37
C ALA A 47 15.52 -53.29 -1.64
N ALA A 48 15.77 -52.95 -0.38
CA ALA A 48 14.92 -52.03 0.39
C ALA A 48 14.94 -50.61 -0.20
N LEU A 49 16.10 -50.12 -0.65
CA LEU A 49 16.23 -48.80 -1.28
C LEU A 49 15.52 -48.75 -2.64
N ALA A 50 15.64 -49.82 -3.44
CA ALA A 50 14.95 -49.94 -4.72
C ALA A 50 13.42 -49.97 -4.54
N ALA A 51 12.91 -50.70 -3.54
CA ALA A 51 11.49 -50.72 -3.22
C ALA A 51 10.96 -49.33 -2.79
N LEU A 52 11.74 -48.58 -2.02
CA LEU A 52 11.41 -47.21 -1.60
C LEU A 52 11.37 -46.22 -2.78
N LEU A 53 12.30 -46.34 -3.73
CA LEU A 53 12.32 -45.53 -4.95
C LEU A 53 11.14 -45.85 -5.88
N ILE A 54 10.77 -47.12 -6.01
CA ILE A 54 9.59 -47.54 -6.77
C ILE A 54 8.31 -47.01 -6.12
N PHE A 55 8.21 -47.08 -4.78
CA PHE A 55 7.07 -46.52 -4.05
C PHE A 55 6.96 -45.00 -4.21
N ALA A 56 8.07 -44.28 -4.14
CA ALA A 56 8.12 -42.84 -4.37
C ALA A 56 7.74 -42.46 -5.81
N ALA A 57 8.23 -43.21 -6.81
CA ALA A 57 7.89 -43.00 -8.21
C ALA A 57 6.42 -43.33 -8.52
N ALA A 58 5.83 -44.32 -7.85
CA ALA A 58 4.42 -44.68 -8.00
C ALA A 58 3.47 -43.67 -7.33
N TYR A 59 3.93 -42.97 -6.28
CA TYR A 59 3.14 -41.94 -5.58
C TYR A 59 3.29 -40.53 -6.17
N ALA A 60 4.36 -40.26 -6.93
CA ALA A 60 4.59 -38.94 -7.54
C ALA A 60 3.46 -38.46 -8.48
N PRO A 61 2.84 -39.31 -9.33
CA PRO A 61 1.71 -38.90 -10.16
C PRO A 61 0.46 -38.55 -9.34
N TRP A 62 0.25 -39.23 -8.20
CA TRP A 62 -0.90 -38.99 -7.32
C TRP A 62 -0.78 -37.66 -6.56
N LEU A 63 0.44 -37.19 -6.29
CA LEU A 63 0.69 -35.86 -5.76
C LEU A 63 0.52 -34.77 -6.83
N ALA A 64 0.91 -35.04 -8.08
CA ALA A 64 0.81 -34.06 -9.17
C ALA A 64 -0.64 -33.72 -9.55
N ASP A 65 -1.56 -34.69 -9.49
CA ASP A 65 -2.99 -34.49 -9.74
C ASP A 65 -3.74 -33.84 -8.56
N SER A 66 -3.10 -33.72 -7.39
CA SER A 66 -3.71 -33.19 -6.17
C SER A 66 -3.47 -31.71 -5.92
N VAL A 67 -2.82 -30.99 -6.86
CA VAL A 67 -2.76 -29.53 -6.84
C VAL A 67 -3.93 -29.00 -7.67
N PRO A 68 -5.02 -28.48 -7.06
CA PRO A 68 -6.10 -27.86 -7.79
C PRO A 68 -5.52 -26.87 -8.80
N SER A 69 -5.91 -26.97 -10.08
CA SER A 69 -5.52 -25.99 -11.11
C SER A 69 -5.93 -24.55 -10.73
N ALA A 70 -6.81 -24.40 -9.73
CA ALA A 70 -7.14 -23.14 -9.05
C ALA A 70 -5.94 -22.47 -8.34
N LEU A 71 -4.96 -23.23 -7.83
CA LEU A 71 -3.72 -22.70 -7.24
C LEU A 71 -2.72 -22.22 -8.31
N LEU A 72 -2.79 -22.77 -9.52
CA LEU A 72 -1.91 -22.43 -10.64
C LEU A 72 -2.44 -21.28 -11.50
N ARG A 73 -3.67 -20.80 -11.25
CA ARG A 73 -4.31 -19.73 -12.04
C ARG A 73 -4.27 -18.37 -11.33
N ARG A 74 -3.10 -17.97 -10.82
CA ARG A 74 -2.81 -16.54 -10.73
C ARG A 74 -2.58 -16.05 -12.15
N GLN A 75 -3.63 -15.54 -12.80
CA GLN A 75 -3.42 -14.67 -13.94
C GLN A 75 -2.48 -13.57 -13.46
N ALA A 76 -1.29 -13.48 -14.05
CA ALA A 76 -0.45 -12.32 -13.90
C ALA A 76 -1.23 -11.15 -14.50
N VAL A 77 -2.00 -10.45 -13.67
CA VAL A 77 -2.63 -9.20 -14.06
C VAL A 77 -1.47 -8.26 -14.30
N THR A 78 -1.16 -8.00 -15.57
CA THR A 78 -0.19 -6.99 -15.94
C THR A 78 -0.76 -5.65 -15.52
N THR A 79 -0.25 -5.13 -14.40
CA THR A 79 -0.61 -3.80 -13.91
C THR A 79 -0.32 -2.77 -14.99
N LYS A 80 -1.31 -1.93 -15.28
CA LYS A 80 -1.12 -0.77 -16.15
C LYS A 80 -0.68 0.44 -15.34
N PHE A 81 0.20 1.23 -15.91
CA PHE A 81 0.65 2.51 -15.38
C PHE A 81 0.26 3.58 -16.37
N TYR A 82 -0.38 4.64 -15.87
CA TYR A 82 -0.82 5.77 -16.66
C TYR A 82 -0.06 7.01 -16.22
N SER A 83 0.18 7.90 -17.18
CA SER A 83 0.46 9.31 -16.89
C SER A 83 -0.83 10.12 -17.10
N PHE A 84 -0.72 11.44 -17.07
CA PHE A 84 -1.82 12.35 -17.32
C PHE A 84 -1.50 13.22 -18.55
N GLU A 85 -2.55 13.75 -19.16
CA GLU A 85 -2.46 14.84 -20.12
C GLU A 85 -3.11 16.07 -19.49
N LEU A 86 -2.40 17.20 -19.48
CA LEU A 86 -2.97 18.46 -19.02
C LEU A 86 -3.94 18.99 -20.08
N VAL A 87 -5.24 18.83 -19.84
CA VAL A 87 -6.27 19.30 -20.77
C VAL A 87 -6.58 20.78 -20.55
N ARG A 88 -6.75 21.19 -19.27
CA ARG A 88 -7.05 22.56 -18.85
C ARG A 88 -6.51 22.82 -17.44
N GLU A 89 -6.26 24.09 -17.16
CA GLU A 89 -5.97 24.61 -15.83
C GLU A 89 -7.08 25.56 -15.42
N TYR A 90 -7.49 25.50 -14.15
CA TYR A 90 -8.45 26.40 -13.55
C TYR A 90 -7.86 27.03 -12.30
N PRO A 91 -8.23 28.28 -11.95
CA PRO A 91 -7.80 28.88 -10.70
C PRO A 91 -8.32 28.08 -9.50
N HIS A 92 -7.46 27.88 -8.50
CA HIS A 92 -7.80 27.30 -7.21
C HIS A 92 -7.35 28.26 -6.10
N ASP A 93 -8.06 28.25 -4.96
CA ASP A 93 -7.72 29.08 -3.81
C ASP A 93 -6.43 28.56 -3.14
N PRO A 94 -5.30 29.29 -3.20
CA PRO A 94 -4.02 28.81 -2.67
C PRO A 94 -4.02 28.67 -1.14
N ASP A 95 -5.01 29.25 -0.44
CA ASP A 95 -5.17 29.13 1.00
C ASP A 95 -6.05 27.93 1.42
N ALA A 96 -6.64 27.22 0.45
CA ALA A 96 -7.48 26.05 0.68
C ALA A 96 -6.62 24.79 0.85
N PHE A 97 -6.64 24.22 2.06
CA PHE A 97 -6.00 22.93 2.33
C PHE A 97 -6.97 21.79 1.98
N THR A 98 -7.07 21.46 0.70
CA THR A 98 -8.05 20.50 0.14
C THR A 98 -7.95 19.12 0.79
N GLN A 99 -9.08 18.61 1.29
CA GLN A 99 -9.20 17.27 1.87
C GLN A 99 -10.34 16.42 1.28
N GLY A 100 -11.26 17.05 0.56
CA GLY A 100 -12.24 16.35 -0.26
C GLY A 100 -12.64 17.24 -1.43
N LEU A 101 -12.72 16.69 -2.62
CA LEU A 101 -13.09 17.43 -3.83
C LEU A 101 -14.07 16.57 -4.63
N LEU A 102 -15.05 17.19 -5.29
CA LEU A 102 -15.92 16.46 -6.20
C LEU A 102 -16.59 17.40 -7.21
N TYR A 103 -16.90 16.88 -8.40
CA TYR A 103 -17.66 17.61 -9.40
C TYR A 103 -19.17 17.47 -9.16
N GLY A 104 -19.82 18.60 -8.89
CA GLY A 104 -21.26 18.67 -8.62
C GLY A 104 -22.14 18.79 -9.86
N GLY A 105 -21.56 18.89 -11.07
CA GLY A 105 -22.27 19.22 -12.31
C GLY A 105 -22.36 20.73 -12.57
N ASN A 106 -22.60 21.12 -13.83
CA ASN A 106 -22.79 22.52 -14.25
C ASN A 106 -21.67 23.46 -13.79
N ASP A 107 -20.40 23.12 -14.07
CA ASP A 107 -19.22 23.89 -13.70
C ASP A 107 -19.15 24.24 -12.20
N THR A 108 -19.71 23.37 -11.36
CA THR A 108 -19.70 23.51 -9.90
C THR A 108 -18.84 22.41 -9.30
N LEU A 109 -17.89 22.79 -8.46
CA LEU A 109 -17.18 21.90 -7.55
C LEU A 109 -17.75 22.02 -6.14
N PHE A 110 -17.70 20.93 -5.39
CA PHE A 110 -17.76 20.99 -3.93
C PHE A 110 -16.41 20.60 -3.36
N GLU A 111 -16.01 21.31 -2.31
CA GLU A 111 -14.69 21.14 -1.70
C GLU A 111 -14.83 21.15 -0.17
N SER A 112 -14.12 20.23 0.47
CA SER A 112 -13.84 20.26 1.90
C SER A 112 -12.39 20.69 2.10
N THR A 113 -12.18 21.62 3.02
CA THR A 113 -10.86 22.08 3.42
C THR A 113 -10.57 21.71 4.87
N GLY A 114 -9.32 21.37 5.15
CA GLY A 114 -8.81 21.10 6.49
C GLY A 114 -8.27 22.32 7.21
N LEU A 115 -7.46 22.05 8.24
CA LEU A 115 -6.87 22.98 9.22
C LEU A 115 -7.86 23.45 10.30
N TYR A 116 -7.44 23.32 11.57
CA TYR A 116 -8.20 23.83 12.72
C TYR A 116 -8.49 25.32 12.55
N HIS A 117 -9.68 25.73 12.97
CA HIS A 117 -10.21 27.11 12.79
C HIS A 117 -10.38 27.59 11.35
N ARG A 118 -10.00 26.81 10.33
CA ARG A 118 -10.10 27.17 8.91
C ARG A 118 -10.83 26.15 8.04
N SER A 119 -11.25 25.03 8.63
CA SER A 119 -11.93 23.97 7.91
C SER A 119 -13.31 24.40 7.42
N THR A 120 -13.62 24.11 6.17
CA THR A 120 -14.87 24.56 5.53
C THR A 120 -15.41 23.50 4.58
N VAL A 121 -16.71 23.58 4.30
CA VAL A 121 -17.32 22.99 3.10
C VAL A 121 -17.70 24.13 2.15
N ARG A 122 -17.33 24.02 0.88
CA ARG A 122 -17.44 25.09 -0.12
C ARG A 122 -18.14 24.60 -1.38
N LYS A 123 -18.90 25.50 -2.00
CA LYS A 123 -19.39 25.39 -3.38
C LYS A 123 -18.57 26.36 -4.21
N VAL A 124 -17.86 25.86 -5.22
CA VAL A 124 -16.88 26.63 -6.00
C VAL A 124 -17.27 26.61 -7.48
N GLN A 125 -17.14 27.75 -8.15
CA GLN A 125 -17.30 27.81 -9.60
C GLN A 125 -16.00 27.34 -10.28
N LEU A 126 -16.08 26.25 -11.06
CA LEU A 126 -14.92 25.62 -11.71
C LEU A 126 -14.08 26.60 -12.52
N GLN A 127 -14.73 27.39 -13.39
CA GLN A 127 -14.04 28.27 -14.35
C GLN A 127 -13.19 29.36 -13.68
N THR A 128 -13.55 29.80 -12.47
CA THR A 128 -12.97 30.98 -11.83
C THR A 128 -12.31 30.69 -10.48
N GLY A 129 -12.54 29.52 -9.88
CA GLY A 129 -12.16 29.22 -8.51
C GLY A 129 -12.95 29.99 -7.45
N LYS A 130 -13.99 30.76 -7.85
CA LYS A 130 -14.74 31.61 -6.93
C LYS A 130 -15.61 30.75 -6.00
N VAL A 131 -15.43 30.93 -4.69
CA VAL A 131 -16.34 30.39 -3.67
C VAL A 131 -17.68 31.10 -3.77
N LEU A 132 -18.73 30.34 -4.07
CA LEU A 132 -20.11 30.83 -4.20
C LEU A 132 -20.86 30.78 -2.87
N VAL A 133 -20.65 29.70 -2.12
CA VAL A 133 -21.24 29.45 -0.79
C VAL A 133 -20.20 28.70 0.02
N GLN A 134 -20.10 28.98 1.32
CA GLN A 134 -19.27 28.20 2.24
C GLN A 134 -19.93 28.06 3.60
N HIS A 135 -19.59 26.97 4.28
CA HIS A 135 -19.89 26.73 5.69
C HIS A 135 -18.57 26.56 6.44
N GLN A 136 -18.36 27.39 7.47
CA GLN A 136 -17.22 27.30 8.37
C GLN A 136 -17.51 26.26 9.46
N MET A 137 -16.61 25.29 9.62
CA MET A 137 -16.72 24.30 10.70
C MET A 137 -16.30 24.92 12.04
N ASP A 138 -16.75 24.28 13.12
CA ASP A 138 -16.32 24.60 14.48
C ASP A 138 -14.79 24.50 14.60
N GLY A 139 -14.18 25.42 15.36
CA GLY A 139 -12.73 25.64 15.29
C GLY A 139 -11.87 24.48 15.79
N ASP A 140 -12.41 23.61 16.63
CA ASP A 140 -11.78 22.40 17.16
C ASP A 140 -11.94 21.18 16.24
N MET A 141 -12.57 21.36 15.08
CA MET A 141 -12.75 20.33 14.06
C MET A 141 -11.78 20.58 12.90
N PHE A 142 -11.30 19.48 12.32
CA PHE A 142 -10.51 19.48 11.09
C PHE A 142 -11.30 18.69 10.05
N GLY A 143 -11.73 19.37 8.98
CA GLY A 143 -12.53 18.79 7.90
C GLY A 143 -11.69 17.92 6.98
N GLU A 144 -12.25 16.77 6.59
CA GLU A 144 -11.57 15.77 5.75
C GLU A 144 -12.42 15.47 4.50
N GLY A 145 -12.44 14.24 4.01
CA GLY A 145 -13.11 13.80 2.79
C GLY A 145 -14.58 14.20 2.70
N LEU A 146 -15.02 14.45 1.47
CA LEU A 146 -16.36 14.93 1.13
C LEU A 146 -16.89 14.14 -0.05
N THR A 147 -18.15 13.70 0.00
CA THR A 147 -18.82 13.13 -1.17
C THR A 147 -20.27 13.58 -1.28
N LEU A 148 -20.84 13.48 -2.48
CA LEU A 148 -22.20 13.92 -2.79
C LEU A 148 -23.08 12.72 -3.18
N LEU A 149 -24.06 12.40 -2.35
CA LEU A 149 -25.05 11.37 -2.64
C LEU A 149 -26.46 11.97 -2.70
N GLY A 150 -27.02 12.00 -3.91
CA GLY A 150 -28.30 12.67 -4.18
C GLY A 150 -28.20 14.18 -3.94
N ASN A 151 -28.95 14.67 -2.94
CA ASN A 151 -28.95 16.09 -2.54
C ASN A 151 -28.12 16.37 -1.28
N LYS A 152 -27.38 15.38 -0.78
CA LYS A 152 -26.68 15.45 0.50
C LYS A 152 -25.18 15.33 0.31
N LEU A 153 -24.44 16.26 0.88
CA LEU A 153 -23.00 16.15 1.04
C LEU A 153 -22.70 15.46 2.36
N PHE A 154 -21.79 14.49 2.34
CA PHE A 154 -21.29 13.79 3.51
C PHE A 154 -19.83 14.15 3.69
N GLN A 155 -19.47 14.61 4.89
CA GLN A 155 -18.10 15.00 5.24
C GLN A 155 -17.66 14.20 6.47
N VAL A 156 -16.41 13.75 6.49
CA VAL A 156 -15.75 13.18 7.68
C VAL A 156 -14.77 14.17 8.29
N THR A 157 -14.27 13.87 9.49
CA THR A 157 -13.32 14.72 10.20
C THR A 157 -12.10 13.94 10.68
N TRP A 158 -10.99 14.64 10.85
CA TRP A 158 -9.72 14.05 11.27
C TRP A 158 -9.69 13.77 12.78
N LEU A 159 -9.13 12.61 13.16
CA LEU A 159 -8.98 12.10 14.54
C LEU A 159 -10.27 11.94 15.34
N LYS A 160 -11.42 12.11 14.69
CA LYS A 160 -12.74 11.97 15.29
C LYS A 160 -13.56 11.04 14.42
N ASN A 161 -14.42 10.24 15.04
CA ASN A 161 -15.39 9.41 14.32
C ASN A 161 -16.66 10.17 13.93
N ASP A 162 -16.65 11.48 14.13
CA ASP A 162 -17.74 12.38 13.78
C ASP A 162 -17.71 12.72 12.29
N GLY A 163 -18.89 12.80 11.70
CA GLY A 163 -19.10 13.33 10.36
C GLY A 163 -20.34 14.22 10.30
N PHE A 164 -20.48 14.94 9.18
CA PHE A 164 -21.56 15.88 8.96
C PHE A 164 -22.24 15.66 7.61
N ILE A 165 -23.55 15.88 7.60
CA ILE A 165 -24.38 15.83 6.40
C ILE A 165 -24.90 17.24 6.15
N TYR A 166 -24.73 17.74 4.91
CA TYR A 166 -25.18 19.06 4.50
C TYR A 166 -26.16 18.95 3.32
N ASP A 167 -27.14 19.86 3.26
CA ASP A 167 -27.87 20.10 2.01
C ASP A 167 -26.94 20.74 0.97
N ARG A 168 -26.91 20.20 -0.25
CA ARG A 168 -25.95 20.64 -1.28
C ARG A 168 -26.19 22.06 -1.81
N TYR A 169 -27.35 22.67 -1.58
CA TYR A 169 -27.71 23.95 -2.19
C TYR A 169 -27.19 25.14 -1.37
N ASN A 170 -27.29 25.04 -0.04
CA ASN A 170 -26.97 26.14 0.87
C ASN A 170 -26.24 25.69 2.15
N PHE A 171 -25.87 24.41 2.26
CA PHE A 171 -25.26 23.80 3.43
C PHE A 171 -26.09 23.90 4.73
N SER A 172 -27.39 24.17 4.60
CA SER A 172 -28.33 24.13 5.72
C SER A 172 -28.64 22.68 6.12
N ASN A 173 -29.40 22.53 7.21
CA ASN A 173 -29.83 21.24 7.75
C ASN A 173 -28.65 20.30 8.05
N ARG A 174 -27.63 20.85 8.71
CA ARG A 174 -26.47 20.09 9.17
C ARG A 174 -26.92 19.03 10.17
N HIS A 175 -26.68 17.77 9.84
CA HIS A 175 -26.83 16.65 10.77
C HIS A 175 -25.47 16.07 11.08
N SER A 176 -25.20 15.76 12.34
CA SER A 176 -24.03 14.97 12.71
C SER A 176 -24.34 13.48 12.55
N PHE A 177 -23.29 12.70 12.28
CA PHE A 177 -23.32 11.26 12.36
C PHE A 177 -22.00 10.75 12.94
N THR A 178 -21.99 9.47 13.32
CA THR A 178 -20.76 8.78 13.67
C THR A 178 -20.53 7.59 12.75
N HIS A 179 -19.27 7.29 12.47
CA HIS A 179 -18.86 6.11 11.71
C HIS A 179 -17.91 5.21 12.51
N THR A 180 -17.70 3.99 12.02
CA THR A 180 -16.85 2.98 12.70
C THR A 180 -15.55 2.67 11.94
N MET A 181 -15.16 3.51 11.00
CA MET A 181 -13.78 3.53 10.45
C MET A 181 -12.78 3.92 11.54
N ARG A 182 -11.48 3.69 11.35
CA ARG A 182 -10.48 4.03 12.37
C ARG A 182 -10.29 5.54 12.52
N ASP A 183 -10.38 6.25 11.40
CA ASP A 183 -10.29 7.70 11.24
C ASP A 183 -11.16 8.09 10.02
N GLY A 184 -11.23 9.37 9.67
CA GLY A 184 -11.93 9.84 8.47
C GLY A 184 -11.00 10.63 7.56
N TRP A 185 -10.64 10.09 6.39
CA TRP A 185 -9.70 10.74 5.45
C TRP A 185 -10.40 11.09 4.12
N GLY A 186 -10.82 10.09 3.33
CA GLY A 186 -11.50 10.30 2.06
C GLY A 186 -12.92 9.74 2.04
N LEU A 187 -13.77 10.29 1.17
CA LEU A 187 -15.11 9.78 0.90
C LEU A 187 -15.41 9.81 -0.60
N ALA A 188 -16.08 8.78 -1.11
CA ALA A 188 -16.62 8.73 -2.48
C ALA A 188 -17.98 8.01 -2.50
N THR A 189 -18.65 7.94 -3.65
CA THR A 189 -19.89 7.17 -3.79
C THR A 189 -20.11 6.64 -5.21
N ASP A 190 -20.66 5.43 -5.33
CA ASP A 190 -21.18 4.90 -6.60
C ASP A 190 -22.63 5.33 -6.88
N GLY A 191 -23.15 6.28 -6.10
CA GLY A 191 -24.55 6.70 -6.12
C GLY A 191 -25.49 5.79 -5.31
N LYS A 192 -24.98 4.75 -4.65
CA LYS A 192 -25.78 3.83 -3.81
C LYS A 192 -25.22 3.66 -2.41
N VAL A 193 -23.90 3.47 -2.30
CA VAL A 193 -23.18 3.35 -1.03
C VAL A 193 -22.12 4.44 -0.92
N LEU A 194 -21.65 4.70 0.29
CA LEU A 194 -20.48 5.55 0.49
C LEU A 194 -19.24 4.67 0.56
N PHE A 195 -18.15 5.11 -0.06
CA PHE A 195 -16.82 4.58 0.17
C PHE A 195 -16.08 5.51 1.13
N GLY A 196 -15.23 4.95 1.98
CA GLY A 196 -14.41 5.74 2.91
C GLY A 196 -13.00 5.19 3.08
N SER A 197 -12.07 6.06 3.41
CA SER A 197 -10.68 5.75 3.77
C SER A 197 -10.30 6.43 5.08
N ASP A 198 -9.22 5.96 5.70
CA ASP A 198 -8.78 6.42 7.02
C ASP A 198 -7.24 6.47 7.17
N GLY A 199 -6.52 6.59 6.05
CA GLY A 199 -5.06 6.59 6.01
C GLY A 199 -4.40 5.23 6.24
N THR A 200 -5.16 4.20 6.58
CA THR A 200 -4.68 2.82 6.55
C THR A 200 -4.78 2.24 5.13
N SER A 201 -4.53 0.94 4.99
CA SER A 201 -4.78 0.20 3.75
C SER A 201 -6.23 -0.29 3.63
N LYS A 202 -7.18 0.22 4.42
CA LYS A 202 -8.58 -0.22 4.38
C LYS A 202 -9.42 0.71 3.53
N LEU A 203 -10.26 0.11 2.67
CA LEU A 203 -11.33 0.79 1.96
C LEU A 203 -12.65 0.28 2.49
N TYR A 204 -13.46 1.19 2.99
CA TYR A 204 -14.72 0.92 3.66
C TYR A 204 -15.88 1.12 2.67
N GLN A 205 -16.95 0.34 2.83
CA GLN A 205 -18.27 0.64 2.28
C GLN A 205 -19.22 0.91 3.44
N LEU A 206 -19.96 2.00 3.38
CA LEU A 206 -20.92 2.41 4.39
C LEU A 206 -22.32 2.48 3.79
N ASP A 207 -23.31 2.02 4.56
CA ASP A 207 -24.70 2.22 4.21
C ASP A 207 -25.08 3.70 4.44
N PRO A 208 -25.60 4.44 3.45
CA PRO A 208 -25.79 5.88 3.55
C PRO A 208 -26.93 6.30 4.48
N LYS A 209 -27.75 5.35 4.96
CA LYS A 209 -28.85 5.63 5.88
C LYS A 209 -28.43 5.46 7.34
N SER A 210 -27.77 4.35 7.64
CA SER A 210 -27.31 4.00 8.98
C SER A 210 -25.88 4.47 9.28
N LEU A 211 -25.11 4.78 8.24
CA LEU A 211 -23.71 5.25 8.28
C LEU A 211 -22.75 4.26 8.95
N LYS A 212 -23.17 3.00 9.02
CA LYS A 212 -22.37 1.89 9.49
C LYS A 212 -21.60 1.27 8.33
N VAL A 213 -20.39 0.81 8.65
CA VAL A 213 -19.58 0.01 7.73
C VAL A 213 -20.31 -1.31 7.45
N THR A 214 -20.61 -1.58 6.17
CA THR A 214 -21.25 -2.81 5.71
C THR A 214 -20.26 -3.79 5.10
N LYS A 215 -19.14 -3.28 4.57
CA LYS A 215 -18.06 -4.07 4.01
C LYS A 215 -16.73 -3.33 4.17
N MET A 216 -15.65 -4.10 4.27
CA MET A 216 -14.30 -3.59 4.31
C MET A 216 -13.42 -4.49 3.44
N VAL A 217 -12.59 -3.87 2.60
CA VAL A 217 -11.54 -4.56 1.84
C VAL A 217 -10.19 -3.97 2.18
N THR A 218 -9.12 -4.72 1.94
CA THR A 218 -7.76 -4.21 2.10
C THR A 218 -7.23 -3.86 0.73
N VAL A 219 -6.82 -2.60 0.56
CA VAL A 219 -6.19 -2.11 -0.65
C VAL A 219 -4.83 -2.77 -0.80
N LYS A 220 -4.64 -3.48 -1.91
CA LYS A 220 -3.43 -4.24 -2.20
C LYS A 220 -2.94 -4.01 -3.60
N TYR A 221 -1.63 -3.85 -3.71
CA TYR A 221 -0.92 -3.93 -4.97
C TYR A 221 -0.06 -5.19 -4.96
N GLN A 222 -0.36 -6.13 -5.85
CA GLN A 222 0.17 -7.49 -5.78
C GLN A 222 -0.14 -8.12 -4.40
N ASP A 223 0.88 -8.56 -3.67
CA ASP A 223 0.73 -9.15 -2.33
C ASP A 223 0.94 -8.17 -1.18
N ASN A 224 1.22 -6.90 -1.49
CA ASN A 224 1.51 -5.88 -0.49
C ASN A 224 0.31 -4.96 -0.27
N GLU A 225 0.05 -4.63 0.99
CA GLU A 225 -0.93 -3.61 1.32
C GLU A 225 -0.43 -2.23 0.88
N VAL A 226 -1.36 -1.38 0.46
CA VAL A 226 -1.09 0.02 0.12
C VAL A 226 -1.64 0.89 1.25
N PRO A 227 -0.80 1.41 2.16
CA PRO A 227 -1.22 2.31 3.22
C PRO A 227 -1.44 3.74 2.68
N TYR A 228 -1.87 4.65 3.56
CA TYR A 228 -2.02 6.07 3.27
C TYR A 228 -3.03 6.38 2.17
N ILE A 229 -4.08 5.56 2.07
CA ILE A 229 -5.23 5.82 1.21
C ILE A 229 -5.94 7.06 1.74
N ASN A 230 -5.96 8.12 0.93
CA ASN A 230 -6.47 9.43 1.32
C ASN A 230 -7.75 9.76 0.56
N GLU A 231 -7.81 10.92 -0.10
CA GLU A 231 -8.96 11.41 -0.86
C GLU A 231 -9.38 10.41 -1.95
N LEU A 232 -10.70 10.31 -2.18
CA LEU A 232 -11.33 9.27 -2.99
C LEU A 232 -12.29 9.88 -4.01
N GLU A 233 -12.36 9.29 -5.21
CA GLU A 233 -13.42 9.55 -6.19
C GLU A 233 -13.86 8.24 -6.85
N TYR A 234 -15.14 8.12 -7.21
CA TYR A 234 -15.65 6.91 -7.86
C TYR A 234 -15.82 7.12 -9.36
N ILE A 235 -15.04 6.37 -10.16
CA ILE A 235 -14.98 6.56 -11.61
C ILE A 235 -15.08 5.20 -12.30
N ASP A 236 -16.09 5.03 -13.15
CA ASP A 236 -16.27 3.87 -14.04
C ASP A 236 -16.14 2.49 -13.37
N GLY A 237 -16.67 2.34 -12.15
CA GLY A 237 -16.64 1.06 -11.44
C GLY A 237 -15.50 0.92 -10.42
N GLU A 238 -14.60 1.90 -10.35
CA GLU A 238 -13.40 1.88 -9.53
C GLU A 238 -13.43 3.02 -8.51
N VAL A 239 -12.77 2.82 -7.36
CA VAL A 239 -12.46 3.90 -6.43
C VAL A 239 -11.04 4.36 -6.72
N TRP A 240 -10.91 5.59 -7.20
CA TRP A 240 -9.62 6.24 -7.37
C TRP A 240 -9.24 6.85 -6.03
N ALA A 241 -7.99 6.69 -5.63
CA ALA A 241 -7.51 7.15 -4.33
C ALA A 241 -6.17 7.84 -4.45
N ASN A 242 -6.06 9.06 -3.93
CA ASN A 242 -4.75 9.63 -3.64
C ASN A 242 -4.03 8.75 -2.60
N VAL A 243 -2.72 8.55 -2.79
CA VAL A 243 -1.86 7.93 -1.78
C VAL A 243 -1.01 9.02 -1.15
N TRP A 244 -1.29 9.36 0.12
CA TRP A 244 -0.68 10.50 0.79
C TRP A 244 0.85 10.39 0.83
N GLN A 245 1.52 11.54 0.73
CA GLN A 245 2.98 11.71 0.54
C GLN A 245 3.56 11.16 -0.77
N THR A 246 2.72 10.79 -1.72
CA THR A 246 3.15 10.41 -3.07
C THR A 246 2.51 11.30 -4.14
N ASP A 247 3.03 11.22 -5.36
CA ASP A 247 2.40 11.81 -6.54
C ASP A 247 1.66 10.74 -7.35
N CYS A 248 0.94 9.84 -6.65
CA CYS A 248 0.28 8.70 -7.24
C CYS A 248 -1.22 8.68 -6.90
N ILE A 249 -2.04 8.28 -7.87
CA ILE A 249 -3.41 7.85 -7.65
C ILE A 249 -3.49 6.34 -7.90
N ALA A 250 -4.03 5.60 -6.94
CA ALA A 250 -4.34 4.19 -7.08
C ALA A 250 -5.75 4.04 -7.64
N ARG A 251 -5.92 3.22 -8.68
CA ARG A 251 -7.24 2.81 -9.17
C ARG A 251 -7.61 1.48 -8.52
N VAL A 252 -8.56 1.50 -7.61
CA VAL A 252 -8.87 0.38 -6.71
C VAL A 252 -10.21 -0.27 -7.09
N SER A 253 -10.22 -1.58 -7.21
CA SER A 253 -11.47 -2.35 -7.31
C SER A 253 -12.18 -2.35 -5.94
N PRO A 254 -13.37 -1.76 -5.79
CA PRO A 254 -14.11 -1.78 -4.52
C PRO A 254 -14.64 -3.18 -4.16
N LYS A 255 -14.57 -4.14 -5.09
CA LYS A 255 -15.04 -5.51 -4.89
C LYS A 255 -14.10 -6.29 -3.96
N ASP A 256 -12.79 -6.17 -4.16
CA ASP A 256 -11.76 -6.98 -3.52
C ASP A 256 -10.55 -6.19 -3.00
N GLY A 257 -10.49 -4.88 -3.28
CA GLY A 257 -9.39 -4.00 -2.85
C GLY A 257 -8.14 -4.09 -3.72
N LEU A 258 -8.18 -4.81 -4.84
CA LEU A 258 -7.00 -4.90 -5.72
C LEU A 258 -6.81 -3.59 -6.49
N VAL A 259 -5.58 -3.08 -6.47
CA VAL A 259 -5.17 -1.96 -7.33
C VAL A 259 -5.05 -2.49 -8.76
N VAL A 260 -5.94 -2.03 -9.64
CA VAL A 260 -6.00 -2.46 -11.04
C VAL A 260 -4.98 -1.71 -11.91
N SER A 261 -4.66 -0.48 -11.52
CA SER A 261 -3.65 0.35 -12.19
C SER A 261 -3.24 1.54 -11.33
N TRP A 262 -2.16 2.20 -11.74
CA TRP A 262 -1.63 3.40 -11.09
C TRP A 262 -1.61 4.58 -12.07
N ILE A 263 -1.83 5.78 -11.55
CA ILE A 263 -1.63 7.04 -12.27
C ILE A 263 -0.51 7.80 -11.59
N PHE A 264 0.49 8.22 -12.36
CA PHE A 264 1.64 8.98 -11.86
C PHE A 264 1.54 10.46 -12.24
N LEU A 265 1.64 11.32 -11.24
CA LEU A 265 1.47 12.78 -11.30
C LEU A 265 2.76 13.55 -10.97
N HIS A 266 3.92 12.89 -10.91
CA HIS A 266 5.19 13.55 -10.59
C HIS A 266 5.54 14.67 -11.60
N GLU A 267 5.14 14.52 -12.87
CA GLU A 267 5.28 15.57 -13.89
C GLU A 267 4.37 16.78 -13.59
N LEU A 268 3.19 16.57 -12.98
CA LEU A 268 2.30 17.65 -12.56
C LEU A 268 2.95 18.46 -11.43
N ARG A 269 3.45 17.78 -10.38
CA ARG A 269 4.18 18.45 -9.29
C ARG A 269 5.36 19.27 -9.83
N ARG A 270 6.12 18.69 -10.76
CA ARG A 270 7.24 19.39 -11.41
C ARG A 270 6.78 20.63 -12.18
N HIS A 271 5.70 20.52 -12.95
CA HIS A 271 5.11 21.66 -13.66
C HIS A 271 4.72 22.78 -12.69
N LEU A 272 4.03 22.44 -11.61
CA LEU A 272 3.59 23.41 -10.59
C LEU A 272 4.79 24.13 -9.93
N TRP A 273 5.85 23.39 -9.58
CA TRP A 273 7.08 23.99 -9.04
C TRP A 273 7.79 24.92 -10.01
N ASN A 274 7.85 24.54 -11.29
CA ASN A 274 8.45 25.36 -12.34
C ASN A 274 7.64 26.64 -12.58
N SER A 275 6.32 26.58 -12.40
CA SER A 275 5.40 27.74 -12.47
C SER A 275 5.38 28.58 -11.20
N GLY A 276 6.26 28.30 -10.22
CA GLY A 276 6.44 29.10 -9.01
C GLY A 276 5.62 28.65 -7.79
N ASN A 277 4.76 27.65 -7.93
CA ASN A 277 3.96 27.10 -6.83
C ASN A 277 4.79 26.15 -5.96
N ARG A 278 5.77 26.69 -5.24
CA ARG A 278 6.76 25.91 -4.47
C ARG A 278 6.28 25.46 -3.09
N ASN A 279 5.21 26.06 -2.58
CA ASN A 279 4.65 25.77 -1.25
C ASN A 279 3.52 24.73 -1.32
N ILE A 280 3.63 23.75 -2.22
CA ILE A 280 2.67 22.65 -2.32
C ILE A 280 3.15 21.52 -1.41
N ASP A 281 2.33 21.17 -0.43
CA ASP A 281 2.58 20.06 0.48
C ASP A 281 2.35 18.72 -0.25
N VAL A 282 1.10 18.45 -0.64
CA VAL A 282 0.68 17.20 -1.28
C VAL A 282 -0.27 17.46 -2.45
N LEU A 283 -0.28 16.54 -3.42
CA LEU A 283 -1.32 16.48 -4.46
C LEU A 283 -2.52 15.74 -3.88
N ASN A 284 -3.60 16.47 -3.59
CA ASN A 284 -4.79 15.91 -2.95
C ASN A 284 -6.08 16.45 -3.59
N GLY A 285 -7.07 15.60 -3.75
CA GLY A 285 -8.35 15.92 -4.40
C GLY A 285 -8.45 15.34 -5.81
N ILE A 286 -9.56 14.66 -6.07
CA ILE A 286 -9.97 14.08 -7.36
C ILE A 286 -11.44 14.49 -7.59
N ALA A 287 -11.83 14.87 -8.81
CA ALA A 287 -13.20 15.32 -9.11
C ALA A 287 -13.61 15.07 -10.56
#